data_AF-A0AAE9WF73-F1
#
_entry.id   AF-A0AAE9WF73-F1
#
_cell.length_a   1.000
_cell.length_b   1.000
_cell.length_c   1.000
_cell.angle_alpha   90.00
_cell.angle_beta   90.00
_cell.angle_gamma   90.00
#
_symmetry.space_group_name_H-M   'P 1'
#
loop_
_entity.id
_entity.type
_entity.pdbx_description
1 polymer ?
#
loop_
_entity_poly.entity_id
_entity_poly.type
_entity_poly.pdbx_seq_one_letter_code
_entity_poly.pdbx_strand_id
1 'polypeptide(L)'
;MGLLKQRYHELLDLRVRGERLPIARRLQHFTWAWFASTMGTGGIGMITSLYYFRFHGLTTLGKIIFIFQLCIFSLFTVCILFRFLRYPGTFWRSWNNAGEAVFMPTFLLSVATIISNFYPYAYPYTGEWMVWTIRITYWIYFVIACIVCVSLFYTLFRNHPFQIGTIIPAVVLPIFPCMICGVAASAIVESQPPAQAKNMIIAGIAFQGLGFWVYLLLYGNNLLRLFTAGLQAPSDRPGMFILVSPPSYTGLTLLDLGFGAVHKQHSIFVTKNSPDWLMFICTFLAIFMVALGAFNFILALVSVVAGFCSPGKLKFKISWFAMIFANGGLVMVIQELGKAVDSRALDVLGQVCGGIISVVWVILILLAIRAIYVQEVLYPGKDEDVNILPPDVLKYFEKLELFGGDNAGGSDNGSSKDGRIVHDEMYVKKINHTQNL
;
A
#
# COMPACT_ATOMS: atom_id res chain seq x y z
N MET A 1 18.84 -16.53 -27.80
CA MET A 1 17.66 -15.75 -28.28
C MET A 1 16.31 -16.40 -27.93
N GLY A 2 16.16 -17.73 -28.00
CA GLY A 2 14.89 -18.43 -27.69
C GLY A 2 14.38 -18.28 -26.24
N LEU A 3 15.26 -18.30 -25.23
CA LEU A 3 14.87 -18.11 -23.82
C LEU A 3 14.31 -16.71 -23.52
N LEU A 4 14.93 -15.65 -24.05
CA LEU A 4 14.38 -14.28 -23.94
C LEU A 4 13.01 -14.17 -24.63
N LYS A 5 12.85 -14.81 -25.80
CA LYS A 5 11.58 -14.85 -26.52
C LYS A 5 10.48 -15.59 -25.73
N GLN A 6 10.83 -16.67 -25.02
CA GLN A 6 9.92 -17.43 -24.16
C GLN A 6 9.54 -16.68 -22.87
N ARG A 7 10.46 -15.89 -22.30
CA ARG A 7 10.25 -15.06 -21.10
C ARG A 7 9.19 -13.98 -21.29
N TYR A 8 9.34 -13.18 -22.36
CA TYR A 8 8.37 -12.14 -22.71
C TYR A 8 7.09 -12.73 -23.29
N HIS A 9 7.16 -13.93 -23.89
CA HIS A 9 5.96 -14.69 -24.20
C HIS A 9 5.13 -14.87 -22.93
N GLU A 10 5.60 -15.44 -21.83
CA GLU A 10 4.70 -15.63 -20.67
C GLU A 10 4.09 -14.34 -20.07
N LEU A 11 4.76 -13.18 -20.17
CA LEU A 11 4.23 -11.89 -19.68
C LEU A 11 3.24 -11.23 -20.67
N LEU A 12 3.44 -11.39 -21.98
CA LEU A 12 2.67 -10.70 -23.04
C LEU A 12 1.83 -11.64 -23.92
N ASP A 13 1.92 -12.96 -23.72
CA ASP A 13 1.23 -13.95 -24.55
C ASP A 13 -0.24 -14.03 -24.18
N LEU A 14 -1.10 -14.00 -25.20
CA LEU A 14 -2.54 -14.07 -25.06
C LEU A 14 -3.10 -15.48 -25.32
N ARG A 15 -2.23 -16.43 -25.71
CA ARG A 15 -2.62 -17.75 -26.21
C ARG A 15 -2.84 -18.79 -25.11
N VAL A 16 -2.19 -18.66 -23.95
CA VAL A 16 -2.32 -19.60 -22.83
C VAL A 16 -3.54 -19.21 -22.00
N ARG A 17 -4.71 -19.80 -22.24
CA ARG A 17 -5.92 -19.57 -21.43
C ARG A 17 -6.09 -20.68 -20.40
N GLY A 18 -6.35 -20.30 -19.15
CA GLY A 18 -6.75 -21.22 -18.09
C GLY A 18 -8.15 -21.79 -18.30
N GLU A 19 -8.54 -22.72 -17.44
CA GLU A 19 -9.90 -23.26 -17.43
C GLU A 19 -10.93 -22.14 -17.18
N ARG A 20 -12.01 -22.07 -17.96
CA ARG A 20 -13.00 -20.98 -17.84
C ARG A 20 -13.85 -21.16 -16.60
N LEU A 21 -13.62 -20.33 -15.58
CA LEU A 21 -14.50 -20.24 -14.41
C LEU A 21 -15.60 -19.19 -14.60
N PRO A 22 -16.82 -19.44 -14.09
CA PRO A 22 -17.87 -18.42 -14.01
C PRO A 22 -17.38 -17.19 -13.23
N ILE A 23 -17.80 -16.00 -13.64
CA ILE A 23 -17.37 -14.72 -13.03
C ILE A 23 -17.61 -14.73 -11.51
N ALA A 24 -18.71 -15.31 -11.03
CA ALA A 24 -18.99 -15.42 -9.61
C ALA A 24 -17.89 -16.18 -8.84
N ARG A 25 -17.37 -17.29 -9.39
CA ARG A 25 -16.26 -18.04 -8.78
C ARG A 25 -14.93 -17.28 -8.87
N ARG A 26 -14.72 -16.49 -9.93
CA ARG A 26 -13.54 -15.62 -10.03
C ARG A 26 -13.53 -14.53 -8.97
N LEU A 27 -14.69 -13.91 -8.73
CA LEU A 27 -14.85 -12.87 -7.71
C LEU A 27 -14.67 -13.39 -6.28
N GLN A 28 -14.79 -14.71 -6.05
CA GLN A 28 -14.42 -15.32 -4.78
C GLN A 28 -12.93 -15.10 -4.43
N HIS A 29 -12.09 -14.91 -5.44
CA HIS A 29 -10.64 -14.67 -5.34
C HIS A 29 -10.27 -13.18 -5.49
N PHE A 30 -11.25 -12.27 -5.43
CA PHE A 30 -10.97 -10.82 -5.48
C PHE A 30 -10.33 -10.37 -4.15
N THR A 31 -9.06 -9.98 -4.18
CA THR A 31 -8.27 -9.60 -2.99
C THR A 31 -8.19 -8.08 -2.79
N TRP A 32 -7.71 -7.65 -1.62
CA TRP A 32 -7.49 -6.24 -1.32
C TRP A 32 -6.43 -5.58 -2.20
N ALA A 33 -5.47 -6.35 -2.74
CA ALA A 33 -4.40 -5.82 -3.58
C ALA A 33 -4.92 -5.04 -4.80
N TRP A 34 -6.12 -5.35 -5.31
CA TRP A 34 -6.76 -4.59 -6.39
C TRP A 34 -6.93 -3.10 -6.08
N PHE A 35 -7.16 -2.74 -4.81
CA PHE A 35 -7.26 -1.35 -4.40
C PHE A 35 -5.95 -0.58 -4.60
N ALA A 36 -4.80 -1.25 -4.67
CA ALA A 36 -3.53 -0.60 -5.01
C ALA A 36 -3.56 0.10 -6.38
N SER A 37 -4.33 -0.42 -7.35
CA SER A 37 -4.48 0.25 -8.64
C SER A 37 -5.35 1.51 -8.56
N THR A 38 -6.37 1.50 -7.70
CA THR A 38 -7.22 2.67 -7.44
C THR A 38 -6.48 3.76 -6.65
N MET A 39 -5.66 3.35 -5.68
CA MET A 39 -4.71 4.20 -4.96
C MET A 39 -3.68 4.82 -5.92
N GLY A 40 -3.04 4.00 -6.76
CA GLY A 40 -2.07 4.48 -7.75
C GLY A 40 -2.67 5.47 -8.75
N THR A 41 -3.90 5.21 -9.22
CA THR A 41 -4.65 6.12 -10.11
C THR A 41 -4.90 7.47 -9.44
N GLY A 42 -5.29 7.46 -8.16
CA GLY A 42 -5.41 8.69 -7.38
C GLY A 42 -4.10 9.45 -7.23
N GLY A 43 -2.99 8.72 -7.03
CA GLY A 43 -1.65 9.29 -7.00
C GLY A 43 -1.27 9.98 -8.31
N ILE A 44 -1.60 9.40 -9.48
CA ILE A 44 -1.40 10.07 -10.78
C ILE A 44 -2.24 11.36 -10.87
N GLY A 45 -3.47 11.35 -10.36
CA GLY A 45 -4.28 12.57 -10.20
C GLY A 45 -3.54 13.63 -9.40
N MET A 46 -3.05 13.28 -8.20
CA MET A 46 -2.32 14.22 -7.35
C MET A 46 -1.07 14.79 -8.06
N ILE A 47 -0.23 13.95 -8.68
CA ILE A 47 0.93 14.41 -9.48
C ILE A 47 0.51 15.40 -10.58
N THR A 48 -0.59 15.10 -11.27
CA THR A 48 -1.11 15.95 -12.34
C THR A 48 -1.57 17.32 -11.83
N SER A 49 -1.99 17.41 -10.57
CA SER A 49 -2.35 18.68 -9.92
C SER A 49 -1.14 19.54 -9.56
N LEU A 50 0.05 18.95 -9.42
CA LEU A 50 1.27 19.64 -8.98
C LEU A 50 2.24 19.99 -10.11
N TYR A 51 1.94 19.65 -11.37
CA TYR A 51 2.79 20.04 -12.50
C TYR A 51 3.04 21.55 -12.57
N TYR A 52 4.30 21.93 -12.72
CA TYR A 52 4.74 23.32 -12.83
C TYR A 52 4.25 23.97 -14.13
N PHE A 53 4.51 23.34 -15.30
CA PHE A 53 4.00 23.84 -16.58
C PHE A 53 2.56 23.36 -16.80
N ARG A 54 1.58 24.17 -16.37
CA ARG A 54 0.15 23.88 -16.53
C ARG A 54 -0.42 24.46 -17.83
N PHE A 55 -1.30 23.68 -18.46
CA PHE A 55 -2.17 24.12 -19.56
C PHE A 55 -3.57 23.53 -19.37
N HIS A 56 -4.57 24.07 -20.06
CA HIS A 56 -5.98 23.70 -19.84
C HIS A 56 -6.24 22.18 -19.98
N GLY A 57 -5.62 21.55 -20.98
CA GLY A 57 -5.74 20.11 -21.22
C GLY A 57 -5.25 19.25 -20.05
N LEU A 58 -4.26 19.72 -19.27
CA LEU A 58 -3.73 18.99 -18.11
C LEU A 58 -4.73 18.97 -16.95
N THR A 59 -5.46 20.07 -16.75
CA THR A 59 -6.55 20.13 -15.76
C THR A 59 -7.71 19.23 -16.17
N THR A 60 -8.08 19.22 -17.46
CA THR A 60 -9.11 18.31 -17.97
C THR A 60 -8.68 16.85 -17.83
N LEU A 61 -7.43 16.52 -18.14
CA LEU A 61 -6.87 15.18 -17.95
C LEU A 61 -6.93 14.75 -16.49
N GLY A 62 -6.54 15.63 -15.56
CA GLY A 62 -6.63 15.36 -14.12
C GLY A 62 -8.06 15.07 -13.66
N LYS A 63 -9.05 15.81 -14.16
CA LYS A 63 -10.48 15.54 -13.89
C LYS A 63 -10.92 14.17 -14.44
N ILE A 64 -10.49 13.81 -15.65
CA ILE A 64 -10.78 12.49 -16.25
C ILE A 64 -10.19 11.38 -15.38
N ILE A 65 -8.93 11.53 -14.93
CA ILE A 65 -8.25 10.56 -14.06
C ILE A 65 -8.96 10.44 -12.72
N PHE A 66 -9.41 11.56 -12.13
CA PHE A 66 -10.16 11.56 -10.89
C PHE A 66 -11.52 10.85 -11.02
N ILE A 67 -12.29 11.15 -12.07
CA ILE A 67 -13.56 10.45 -12.34
C ILE A 67 -13.31 8.96 -12.58
N PHE A 68 -12.28 8.62 -13.35
CA PHE A 68 -11.87 7.25 -13.58
C PHE A 68 -11.54 6.53 -12.26
N GLN A 69 -10.82 7.20 -11.35
CA GLN A 69 -10.53 6.69 -10.00
C GLN A 69 -11.82 6.35 -9.23
N LEU A 70 -12.81 7.25 -9.22
CA LEU A 70 -14.08 7.03 -8.53
C LEU A 70 -14.84 5.83 -9.12
N CYS A 71 -14.84 5.69 -10.45
CA CYS A 71 -15.47 4.56 -11.14
C CYS A 71 -14.83 3.23 -10.76
N ILE A 72 -13.50 3.13 -10.84
CA ILE A 72 -12.78 1.88 -10.52
C ILE A 72 -12.85 1.55 -9.03
N PHE A 73 -12.80 2.55 -8.15
CA PHE A 73 -12.95 2.35 -6.71
C PHE A 73 -14.33 1.83 -6.35
N SER A 74 -15.38 2.41 -6.94
CA SER A 74 -16.77 1.97 -6.75
C SER A 74 -16.97 0.54 -7.26
N LEU A 75 -16.46 0.24 -8.45
CA LEU A 75 -16.51 -1.12 -9.03
C LEU A 75 -15.84 -2.15 -8.11
N PHE A 76 -14.63 -1.85 -7.63
CA PHE A 76 -13.90 -2.79 -6.78
C PHE A 76 -14.50 -2.94 -5.39
N THR A 77 -15.11 -1.87 -4.87
CA THR A 77 -15.89 -1.93 -3.63
C THR A 77 -17.10 -2.87 -3.81
N VAL A 78 -17.81 -2.78 -4.93
CA VAL A 78 -18.90 -3.72 -5.24
C VAL A 78 -18.38 -5.16 -5.37
N CYS A 79 -17.23 -5.37 -6.03
CA CYS A 79 -16.62 -6.70 -6.17
C CYS A 79 -16.22 -7.33 -4.83
N ILE A 80 -15.55 -6.58 -3.94
CA ILE A 80 -15.14 -7.11 -2.63
C ILE A 80 -16.35 -7.32 -1.70
N LEU A 81 -17.36 -6.44 -1.76
CA LEU A 81 -18.61 -6.64 -1.03
C LEU A 81 -19.36 -7.88 -1.54
N PHE A 82 -19.41 -8.08 -2.85
CA PHE A 82 -19.99 -9.29 -3.45
C PHE A 82 -19.30 -10.56 -2.92
N ARG A 83 -17.96 -10.57 -2.83
CA ARG A 83 -17.19 -11.69 -2.26
C ARG A 83 -17.64 -12.00 -0.83
N PHE A 84 -17.73 -10.99 0.03
CA PHE A 84 -18.07 -11.17 1.44
C PHE A 84 -19.53 -11.53 1.69
N LEU A 85 -20.46 -10.99 0.90
CA LEU A 85 -21.89 -11.29 1.01
C LEU A 85 -22.23 -12.68 0.44
N ARG A 86 -21.62 -13.06 -0.70
CA ARG A 86 -21.94 -14.34 -1.36
C ARG A 86 -21.26 -15.54 -0.69
N TYR A 87 -20.06 -15.35 -0.15
CA TYR A 87 -19.23 -16.38 0.47
C TYR A 87 -18.96 -16.01 1.93
N PRO A 88 -19.89 -16.33 2.86
CA PRO A 88 -19.75 -15.95 4.26
C PRO A 88 -18.47 -16.53 4.88
N GLY A 89 -17.84 -15.77 5.78
CA GLY A 89 -16.56 -16.14 6.41
C GLY A 89 -15.31 -15.77 5.60
N THR A 90 -15.43 -15.39 4.33
CA THR A 90 -14.27 -14.92 3.54
C THR A 90 -13.66 -13.63 4.08
N PHE A 91 -14.45 -12.75 4.69
CA PHE A 91 -13.93 -11.56 5.38
C PHE A 91 -12.95 -11.93 6.51
N TRP A 92 -13.36 -12.81 7.42
CA TRP A 92 -12.51 -13.26 8.52
C TRP A 92 -11.31 -14.08 8.05
N ARG A 93 -11.46 -14.85 6.97
CA ARG A 93 -10.31 -15.54 6.33
C ARG A 93 -9.32 -14.55 5.76
N SER A 94 -9.80 -13.51 5.08
CA SER A 94 -8.97 -12.43 4.54
C SER A 94 -8.24 -11.67 5.65
N TRP A 95 -8.93 -11.37 6.76
CA TRP A 95 -8.34 -10.71 7.93
C TRP A 95 -7.25 -11.55 8.62
N ASN A 96 -7.44 -12.87 8.68
CA ASN A 96 -6.49 -13.79 9.30
C ASN A 96 -5.41 -14.30 8.34
N ASN A 97 -5.48 -14.00 7.04
CA ASN A 97 -4.44 -14.36 6.08
C ASN A 97 -3.40 -13.23 6.00
N ALA A 98 -2.12 -13.52 6.27
CA ALA A 98 -1.06 -12.51 6.28
C ALA A 98 -0.90 -11.78 4.93
N GLY A 99 -1.06 -12.49 3.82
CA GLY A 99 -0.96 -11.92 2.47
C GLY A 99 -2.05 -10.87 2.23
N GLU A 100 -3.31 -11.22 2.49
CA GLU A 100 -4.43 -10.28 2.33
C GLU A 100 -4.42 -9.16 3.38
N ALA A 101 -4.13 -9.46 4.64
CA ALA A 101 -4.13 -8.49 5.75
C ALA A 101 -3.13 -7.36 5.53
N VAL A 102 -1.96 -7.66 4.97
CA VAL A 102 -0.94 -6.65 4.64
C VAL A 102 -1.40 -5.70 3.52
N PHE A 103 -2.27 -6.15 2.60
CA PHE A 103 -2.82 -5.32 1.53
C PHE A 103 -4.18 -4.69 1.85
N MET A 104 -4.88 -5.09 2.92
CA MET A 104 -6.11 -4.42 3.39
C MET A 104 -6.01 -2.88 3.48
N PRO A 105 -4.90 -2.29 3.98
CA PRO A 105 -4.71 -0.85 4.03
C PRO A 105 -4.90 -0.13 2.69
N THR A 106 -4.67 -0.82 1.56
CA THR A 106 -4.77 -0.20 0.22
C THR A 106 -6.17 0.33 -0.07
N PHE A 107 -7.22 -0.24 0.54
CA PHE A 107 -8.58 0.31 0.47
C PHE A 107 -8.65 1.72 1.08
N LEU A 108 -8.12 1.89 2.30
CA LEU A 108 -8.09 3.19 2.98
C LEU A 108 -7.17 4.18 2.27
N LEU A 109 -6.05 3.70 1.75
CA LEU A 109 -5.16 4.52 0.92
C LEU A 109 -5.88 5.08 -0.32
N SER A 110 -6.72 4.29 -0.98
CA SER A 110 -7.56 4.77 -2.08
C SER A 110 -8.54 5.85 -1.63
N VAL A 111 -9.21 5.66 -0.49
CA VAL A 111 -10.10 6.68 0.10
C VAL A 111 -9.34 7.98 0.37
N ALA A 112 -8.12 7.90 0.92
CA ALA A 112 -7.31 9.09 1.16
C ALA A 112 -6.96 9.84 -0.13
N THR A 113 -6.52 9.13 -1.17
CA THR A 113 -6.22 9.77 -2.45
C THR A 113 -7.46 10.39 -3.11
N ILE A 114 -8.66 9.82 -2.91
CA ILE A 114 -9.92 10.44 -3.34
C ILE A 114 -10.14 11.75 -2.58
N ILE A 115 -9.98 11.75 -1.25
CA ILE A 115 -10.12 12.95 -0.41
C ILE A 115 -9.13 14.04 -0.86
N SER A 116 -7.86 13.68 -1.06
CA SER A 116 -6.83 14.60 -1.56
C SER A 116 -7.18 15.21 -2.92
N ASN A 117 -7.79 14.42 -3.82
CA ASN A 117 -8.16 14.88 -5.16
C ASN A 117 -9.44 15.75 -5.20
N PHE A 118 -10.22 15.82 -4.11
CA PHE A 118 -11.36 16.74 -4.06
C PHE A 118 -10.93 18.21 -4.17
N TYR A 119 -9.81 18.60 -3.55
CA TYR A 119 -9.35 19.98 -3.60
C TYR A 119 -8.99 20.44 -5.02
N PRO A 120 -8.10 19.77 -5.78
CA PRO A 120 -7.71 20.24 -7.11
C PRO A 120 -8.77 20.03 -8.20
N TYR A 121 -9.69 19.06 -8.05
CA TYR A 121 -10.59 18.66 -9.14
C TYR A 121 -12.07 18.91 -8.88
N ALA A 122 -12.52 18.95 -7.63
CA ALA A 122 -13.93 19.18 -7.29
C ALA A 122 -14.16 20.61 -6.75
N TYR A 123 -13.26 21.15 -5.94
CA TYR A 123 -13.25 22.55 -5.52
C TYR A 123 -12.46 23.42 -6.53
N PRO A 124 -12.85 24.68 -6.82
CA PRO A 124 -14.06 25.39 -6.38
C PRO A 124 -15.31 25.14 -7.25
N TYR A 125 -15.24 24.26 -8.26
CA TYR A 125 -16.28 24.09 -9.28
C TYR A 125 -17.65 23.61 -8.78
N THR A 126 -17.70 23.00 -7.60
CA THR A 126 -18.92 22.43 -7.00
C THR A 126 -19.58 23.33 -5.95
N GLY A 127 -18.92 24.40 -5.51
CA GLY A 127 -19.42 25.33 -4.48
C GLY A 127 -18.83 25.11 -3.08
N GLU A 128 -19.20 25.96 -2.12
CA GLU A 128 -18.60 25.99 -0.77
C GLU A 128 -18.86 24.73 0.07
N TRP A 129 -19.94 23.99 -0.20
CA TRP A 129 -20.24 22.73 0.50
C TRP A 129 -19.10 21.71 0.35
N MET A 130 -18.31 21.79 -0.72
CA MET A 130 -17.15 20.93 -0.93
C MET A 130 -16.08 21.11 0.16
N VAL A 131 -15.90 22.32 0.69
CA VAL A 131 -14.96 22.59 1.80
C VAL A 131 -15.36 21.81 3.05
N TRP A 132 -16.67 21.74 3.32
CA TRP A 132 -17.23 20.95 4.43
C TRP A 132 -17.11 19.45 4.19
N THR A 133 -17.43 18.98 2.98
CA THR A 133 -17.28 17.58 2.59
C THR A 133 -15.84 17.09 2.76
N ILE A 134 -14.86 17.86 2.27
CA ILE A 134 -13.44 17.57 2.43
C ILE A 134 -13.07 17.44 3.92
N ARG A 135 -13.51 18.39 4.75
CA ARG A 135 -13.23 18.39 6.19
C ARG A 135 -13.83 17.18 6.91
N ILE A 136 -15.11 16.91 6.67
CA ILE A 136 -15.84 15.83 7.36
C ILE A 136 -15.27 14.47 6.93
N THR A 137 -15.07 14.27 5.63
CA THR A 137 -14.49 13.01 5.12
C THR A 137 -13.07 12.79 5.61
N TYR A 138 -12.25 13.83 5.71
CA TYR A 138 -10.90 13.76 6.30
C TYR A 138 -10.93 13.27 7.76
N TRP A 139 -11.75 13.86 8.63
CA TRP A 139 -11.77 13.46 10.05
C TRP A 139 -12.40 12.07 10.25
N ILE A 140 -13.39 11.68 9.43
CA ILE A 140 -13.90 10.31 9.41
C ILE A 140 -12.79 9.34 9.01
N TYR A 141 -12.06 9.65 7.94
CA TYR A 141 -10.92 8.85 7.49
C TYR A 141 -9.87 8.71 8.60
N PHE A 142 -9.53 9.80 9.27
CA PHE A 142 -8.55 9.84 10.36
C PHE A 142 -8.89 8.84 11.47
N VAL A 143 -10.15 8.84 11.94
CA VAL A 143 -10.60 7.92 13.00
C VAL A 143 -10.56 6.46 12.52
N ILE A 144 -11.06 6.19 11.31
CA ILE A 144 -11.06 4.84 10.74
C ILE A 144 -9.63 4.33 10.54
N ALA A 145 -8.72 5.19 10.06
CA ALA A 145 -7.31 4.86 9.85
C ALA A 145 -6.61 4.44 11.16
N CYS A 146 -6.89 5.13 12.26
CA CYS A 146 -6.37 4.77 13.59
C CYS A 146 -6.86 3.38 14.01
N ILE A 147 -8.18 3.14 13.93
CA ILE A 147 -8.80 1.88 14.34
C ILE A 147 -8.23 0.71 13.52
N VAL A 148 -8.19 0.86 12.19
CA VAL A 148 -7.69 -0.19 11.29
C VAL A 148 -6.21 -0.45 11.51
N CYS A 149 -5.39 0.59 11.67
CA CYS A 149 -3.96 0.44 11.94
C CYS A 149 -3.71 -0.38 13.21
N VAL A 150 -4.32 -0.02 14.34
CA VAL A 150 -4.15 -0.76 15.61
C VAL A 150 -4.65 -2.19 15.47
N SER A 151 -5.80 -2.39 14.82
CA SER A 151 -6.40 -3.72 14.65
C SER A 151 -5.54 -4.64 13.78
N LEU A 152 -4.95 -4.11 12.70
CA LEU A 152 -4.05 -4.88 11.82
C LEU A 152 -2.74 -5.22 12.53
N PHE A 153 -2.10 -4.28 13.22
CA PHE A 153 -0.88 -4.59 13.98
C PHE A 153 -1.12 -5.63 15.06
N TYR A 154 -2.22 -5.52 15.82
CA TYR A 154 -2.60 -6.54 16.80
C TYR A 154 -2.76 -7.92 16.15
N THR A 155 -3.45 -7.98 15.01
CA THR A 155 -3.68 -9.23 14.27
C THR A 155 -2.37 -9.83 13.76
N LEU A 156 -1.48 -9.01 13.19
CA LEU A 156 -0.19 -9.44 12.68
C LEU A 156 0.71 -9.97 13.82
N PHE A 157 0.79 -9.25 14.95
CA PHE A 157 1.59 -9.70 16.09
C PHE A 157 1.05 -10.97 16.73
N ARG A 158 -0.27 -11.14 16.78
CA ARG A 158 -0.91 -12.32 17.39
C ARG A 158 -0.82 -13.55 16.51
N ASN A 159 -1.12 -13.41 15.22
CA ASN A 159 -1.37 -14.55 14.34
C ASN A 159 -0.19 -14.85 13.41
N HIS A 160 0.71 -13.89 13.15
CA HIS A 160 1.73 -13.98 12.09
C HIS A 160 3.11 -13.47 12.55
N PRO A 161 3.80 -14.17 13.46
CA PRO A 161 5.18 -13.82 13.80
C PRO A 161 6.10 -14.00 12.57
N PHE A 162 6.57 -12.88 12.01
CA PHE A 162 7.44 -12.90 10.83
C PHE A 162 8.86 -13.33 11.19
N GLN A 163 9.42 -14.25 10.41
CA GLN A 163 10.85 -14.56 10.44
C GLN A 163 11.63 -13.61 9.53
N ILE A 164 12.91 -13.37 9.83
CA ILE A 164 13.77 -12.43 9.07
C ILE A 164 13.79 -12.74 7.57
N GLY A 165 13.83 -14.02 7.17
CA GLY A 165 13.82 -14.40 5.75
C GLY A 165 12.49 -14.13 5.04
N THR A 166 11.39 -14.04 5.78
CA THR A 166 10.02 -13.94 5.27
C THR A 166 9.44 -12.53 5.30
N ILE A 167 10.12 -11.58 5.94
CA ILE A 167 9.66 -10.19 5.95
C ILE A 167 9.69 -9.63 4.52
N ILE A 168 8.63 -8.92 4.14
CA ILE A 168 8.53 -8.29 2.82
C ILE A 168 8.29 -6.79 2.98
N PRO A 169 8.67 -5.96 1.99
CA PRO A 169 8.45 -4.52 2.05
C PRO A 169 6.99 -4.13 2.29
N ALA A 170 6.04 -4.96 1.84
CA ALA A 170 4.63 -4.71 2.03
C ALA A 170 4.20 -4.65 3.51
N VAL A 171 4.95 -5.25 4.44
CA VAL A 171 4.65 -5.22 5.91
C VAL A 171 4.63 -3.79 6.47
N VAL A 172 5.10 -2.78 5.72
CA VAL A 172 4.93 -1.37 6.10
C VAL A 172 3.52 -0.83 5.81
N LEU A 173 2.75 -1.41 4.89
CA LEU A 173 1.43 -0.92 4.50
C LEU A 173 0.42 -0.77 5.66
N PRO A 174 0.39 -1.61 6.72
CA PRO A 174 -0.51 -1.43 7.86
C PRO A 174 -0.41 -0.08 8.58
N ILE A 175 0.77 0.56 8.62
CA ILE A 175 0.90 1.91 9.21
C ILE A 175 0.52 3.03 8.23
N PHE A 176 0.47 2.75 6.92
CA PHE A 176 0.26 3.77 5.91
C PHE A 176 -1.05 4.55 6.08
N PRO A 177 -2.21 3.97 6.46
CA PRO A 177 -3.43 4.77 6.64
C PRO A 177 -3.24 5.89 7.69
N CYS A 178 -2.53 5.61 8.78
CA CYS A 178 -2.18 6.64 9.75
C CYS A 178 -1.19 7.64 9.14
N MET A 179 -0.13 7.18 8.48
CA MET A 179 0.85 8.06 7.83
C MET A 179 0.18 9.02 6.83
N ILE A 180 -0.70 8.50 5.98
CA ILE A 180 -1.39 9.24 4.92
C ILE A 180 -2.45 10.20 5.46
N CYS A 181 -2.83 10.14 6.74
CA CYS A 181 -3.54 11.26 7.37
C CYS A 181 -2.76 12.57 7.28
N GLY A 182 -1.42 12.50 7.30
CA GLY A 182 -0.52 13.63 7.03
C GLY A 182 -0.62 14.12 5.59
N VAL A 183 -0.38 13.22 4.63
CA VAL A 183 -0.46 13.53 3.19
C VAL A 183 -1.84 14.06 2.78
N ALA A 184 -2.91 13.48 3.31
CA ALA A 184 -4.26 13.94 3.04
C ALA A 184 -4.50 15.34 3.61
N ALA A 185 -4.01 15.63 4.83
CA ALA A 185 -4.08 16.96 5.42
C ALA A 185 -3.32 17.99 4.58
N SER A 186 -2.10 17.66 4.16
CA SER A 186 -1.26 18.55 3.38
C SER A 186 -1.86 18.91 2.02
N ALA A 187 -2.49 17.93 1.37
CA ALA A 187 -3.18 18.15 0.10
C ALA A 187 -4.44 19.04 0.20
N ILE A 188 -5.08 19.12 1.37
CA ILE A 188 -6.38 19.81 1.53
C ILE A 188 -6.33 21.05 2.42
N VAL A 189 -5.22 21.30 3.13
CA VAL A 189 -5.11 22.37 4.15
C VAL A 189 -5.45 23.76 3.58
N GLU A 190 -5.05 24.03 2.35
CA GLU A 190 -5.32 25.30 1.67
C GLU A 190 -6.81 25.52 1.39
N SER A 191 -7.60 24.46 1.26
CA SER A 191 -9.06 24.58 1.09
C SER A 191 -9.79 25.01 2.37
N GLN A 192 -9.14 24.89 3.53
CA GLN A 192 -9.82 24.98 4.83
C GLN A 192 -9.72 26.38 5.48
N PRO A 193 -10.69 26.78 6.31
CA PRO A 193 -10.61 27.98 7.12
C PRO A 193 -9.41 27.93 8.09
N PRO A 194 -8.81 29.08 8.46
CA PRO A 194 -7.56 29.13 9.23
C PRO A 194 -7.52 28.28 10.51
N ALA A 195 -8.59 28.33 11.32
CA ALA A 195 -8.67 27.56 12.57
C ALA A 195 -8.70 26.04 12.32
N GLN A 196 -9.35 25.60 11.24
CA GLN A 196 -9.46 24.18 10.88
C GLN A 196 -8.18 23.69 10.19
N ALA A 197 -7.57 24.54 9.35
CA ALA A 197 -6.28 24.30 8.75
C ALA A 197 -5.21 24.06 9.81
N LYS A 198 -5.18 24.85 10.89
CA LYS A 198 -4.28 24.65 12.04
C LYS A 198 -4.40 23.25 12.64
N ASN A 199 -5.62 22.79 12.90
CA ASN A 199 -5.85 21.46 13.49
C ASN A 199 -5.37 20.34 12.56
N MET A 200 -5.60 20.48 11.26
CA MET A 200 -5.12 19.53 10.25
C MET A 200 -3.59 19.56 10.13
N ILE A 201 -2.94 20.71 10.24
CA ILE A 201 -1.47 20.82 10.24
C ILE A 201 -0.88 20.07 11.43
N ILE A 202 -1.39 20.32 12.64
CA ILE A 202 -0.88 19.67 13.85
C ILE A 202 -1.11 18.15 13.80
N ALA A 203 -2.32 17.72 13.44
CA ALA A 203 -2.64 16.30 13.29
C ALA A 203 -1.80 15.65 12.18
N GLY A 204 -1.62 16.35 11.06
CA GLY A 204 -0.86 15.88 9.91
C GLY A 204 0.62 15.64 10.23
N ILE A 205 1.26 16.59 10.94
CA ILE A 205 2.65 16.42 11.41
C ILE A 205 2.76 15.21 12.35
N ALA A 206 1.85 15.10 13.33
CA ALA A 206 1.89 14.03 14.33
C ALA A 206 1.75 12.63 13.68
N PHE A 207 0.78 12.48 12.77
CA PHE A 207 0.49 11.19 12.13
C PHE A 207 1.46 10.82 11.02
N GLN A 208 1.98 11.82 10.29
CA GLN A 208 3.11 11.59 9.38
C GLN A 208 4.33 11.10 10.16
N GLY A 209 4.62 11.74 11.30
CA GLY A 209 5.71 11.34 12.20
C GLY A 209 5.54 9.91 12.74
N LEU A 210 4.34 9.56 13.24
CA LEU A 210 4.01 8.20 13.68
C LEU A 210 4.32 7.16 12.58
N GLY A 211 3.85 7.44 11.36
CA GLY A 211 4.10 6.58 10.21
C GLY A 211 5.59 6.40 9.90
N PHE A 212 6.34 7.51 9.93
CA PHE A 212 7.77 7.51 9.67
C PHE A 212 8.57 6.73 10.71
N TRP A 213 8.25 6.88 12.00
CA TRP A 213 8.95 6.15 13.07
C TRP A 213 8.77 4.63 12.96
N VAL A 214 7.54 4.17 12.74
CA VAL A 214 7.27 2.73 12.53
C VAL A 214 7.94 2.23 11.25
N TYR A 215 7.93 3.04 10.18
CA TYR A 215 8.65 2.73 8.95
C TYR A 215 10.14 2.51 9.21
N LEU A 216 10.82 3.36 9.97
CA LEU A 216 12.26 3.20 10.24
C LEU A 216 12.60 1.84 10.87
N LEU A 217 11.77 1.37 11.80
CA LEU A 217 11.93 0.06 12.43
C LEU A 217 11.77 -1.09 11.41
N LEU A 218 10.73 -1.02 10.58
CA LEU A 218 10.48 -2.01 9.54
C LEU A 218 11.50 -1.95 8.40
N TYR A 219 12.00 -0.76 8.08
CA TYR A 219 13.03 -0.52 7.09
C TYR A 219 14.35 -1.15 7.51
N GLY A 220 14.75 -0.98 8.78
CA GLY A 220 15.93 -1.67 9.35
C GLY A 220 15.86 -3.19 9.20
N ASN A 221 14.69 -3.78 9.49
CA ASN A 221 14.47 -5.22 9.32
C ASN A 221 14.49 -5.65 7.84
N ASN A 222 13.94 -4.84 6.93
CA ASN A 222 13.99 -5.12 5.49
C ASN A 222 15.43 -5.02 4.94
N LEU A 223 16.22 -4.05 5.40
CA LEU A 223 17.64 -3.96 5.05
C LEU A 223 18.43 -5.16 5.58
N LEU A 224 18.20 -5.56 6.84
CA LEU A 224 18.83 -6.75 7.41
C LEU A 224 18.52 -7.99 6.57
N ARG A 225 17.26 -8.19 6.18
CA ARG A 225 16.88 -9.26 5.26
C ARG A 225 17.65 -9.18 3.93
N LEU A 226 17.78 -7.99 3.34
CA LEU A 226 18.52 -7.85 2.08
C LEU A 226 20.00 -8.25 2.24
N PHE A 227 20.63 -7.96 3.39
CA PHE A 227 21.99 -8.39 3.68
C PHE A 227 22.12 -9.89 3.96
N THR A 228 21.13 -10.53 4.62
CA THR A 228 21.23 -11.94 5.03
C THR A 228 20.64 -12.93 4.01
N ALA A 229 19.49 -12.60 3.43
CA ALA A 229 18.73 -13.45 2.51
C ALA A 229 18.76 -12.98 1.05
N GLY A 230 19.25 -11.76 0.78
CA GLY A 230 19.37 -11.22 -0.57
C GLY A 230 18.06 -10.70 -1.17
N LEU A 231 18.09 -10.45 -2.48
CA LEU A 231 16.96 -9.91 -3.24
C LEU A 231 15.77 -10.89 -3.30
N GLN A 232 14.56 -10.32 -3.37
CA GLN A 232 13.35 -11.11 -3.59
C GLN A 232 13.35 -11.79 -4.98
N ALA A 233 12.48 -12.77 -5.15
CA ALA A 233 12.24 -13.42 -6.44
C ALA A 233 11.89 -12.36 -7.52
N PRO A 234 12.29 -12.55 -8.79
CA PRO A 234 12.15 -11.53 -9.83
C PRO A 234 10.75 -10.91 -9.96
N SER A 235 9.67 -11.70 -9.78
CA SER A 235 8.29 -11.22 -9.82
C SER A 235 7.88 -10.33 -8.66
N ASP A 236 8.59 -10.38 -7.53
CA ASP A 236 8.26 -9.65 -6.30
C ASP A 236 9.08 -8.37 -6.11
N ARG A 237 10.15 -8.20 -6.90
CA ARG A 237 11.05 -7.04 -6.83
C ARG A 237 10.35 -5.69 -7.05
N PRO A 238 9.29 -5.56 -7.87
CA PRO A 238 8.53 -4.31 -7.93
C PRO A 238 7.94 -3.88 -6.58
N GLY A 239 7.72 -4.82 -5.65
CA GLY A 239 7.30 -4.52 -4.28
C GLY A 239 8.35 -3.73 -3.48
N MET A 240 9.62 -3.75 -3.87
CA MET A 240 10.69 -2.96 -3.21
C MET A 240 10.44 -1.45 -3.32
N PHE A 241 9.70 -0.98 -4.33
CA PHE A 241 9.34 0.43 -4.44
C PHE A 241 8.51 0.92 -3.25
N ILE A 242 7.84 0.05 -2.49
CA ILE A 242 7.10 0.45 -1.28
C ILE A 242 8.02 1.17 -0.27
N LEU A 243 9.32 0.86 -0.23
CA LEU A 243 10.27 1.54 0.66
C LEU A 243 10.61 2.97 0.22
N VAL A 244 10.28 3.36 -1.02
CA VAL A 244 10.43 4.73 -1.51
C VAL A 244 9.37 5.64 -0.90
N SER A 245 8.18 5.12 -0.63
CA SER A 245 7.02 5.95 -0.30
C SER A 245 7.18 6.69 1.03
N PRO A 246 7.53 6.05 2.16
CA PRO A 246 7.53 6.70 3.47
C PRO A 246 8.44 7.94 3.58
N PRO A 247 9.73 7.91 3.18
CA PRO A 247 10.55 9.12 3.22
C PRO A 247 10.03 10.18 2.25
N SER A 248 9.62 9.78 1.03
CA SER A 248 9.13 10.72 0.02
C SER A 248 7.86 11.45 0.43
N TYR A 249 6.86 10.70 0.92
CA TYR A 249 5.60 11.26 1.42
C TYR A 249 5.79 12.05 2.71
N THR A 250 6.79 11.70 3.54
CA THR A 250 7.14 12.52 4.71
C THR A 250 7.69 13.87 4.30
N GLY A 251 8.63 13.90 3.34
CA GLY A 251 9.13 15.16 2.79
C GLY A 251 8.03 15.99 2.14
N LEU A 252 7.20 15.38 1.29
CA LEU A 252 6.05 16.03 0.65
C LEU A 252 5.10 16.66 1.69
N THR A 253 4.65 15.83 2.65
CA THR A 253 3.67 16.26 3.66
C THR A 253 4.18 17.43 4.46
N LEU A 254 5.42 17.36 4.95
CA LEU A 254 5.99 18.44 5.75
C LEU A 254 6.05 19.73 4.93
N LEU A 255 6.49 19.65 3.67
CA LEU A 255 6.62 20.80 2.80
C LEU A 255 5.27 21.46 2.50
N ASP A 256 4.28 20.67 2.09
CA ASP A 256 2.92 21.14 1.79
C ASP A 256 2.20 21.70 3.03
N LEU A 257 2.42 21.11 4.21
CA LEU A 257 1.91 21.67 5.47
C LEU A 257 2.60 23.00 5.81
N GLY A 258 3.88 23.15 5.48
CA GLY A 258 4.62 24.41 5.58
C GLY A 258 4.03 25.49 4.66
N PHE A 259 3.81 25.17 3.38
CA PHE A 259 3.15 26.06 2.44
C PHE A 259 1.74 26.46 2.91
N GLY A 260 0.95 25.48 3.35
CA GLY A 260 -0.38 25.72 3.90
C GLY A 260 -0.38 26.62 5.12
N ALA A 261 0.60 26.47 6.02
CA ALA A 261 0.74 27.32 7.20
C ALA A 261 1.04 28.78 6.81
N VAL A 262 1.98 28.99 5.89
CA VAL A 262 2.35 30.33 5.39
C VAL A 262 1.18 30.96 4.63
N HIS A 263 0.52 30.20 3.76
CA HIS A 263 -0.63 30.68 2.98
C HIS A 263 -1.79 31.14 3.86
N LYS A 264 -2.06 30.43 4.97
CA LYS A 264 -3.15 30.79 5.90
C LYS A 264 -2.81 31.92 6.85
N GLN A 265 -1.52 32.30 6.98
CA GLN A 265 -1.02 33.36 7.87
C GLN A 265 -1.60 33.29 9.30
N HIS A 266 -1.86 32.07 9.78
CA HIS A 266 -2.46 31.83 11.08
C HIS A 266 -1.44 31.16 12.00
N SER A 267 -1.36 31.62 13.26
CA SER A 267 -0.41 31.09 14.23
C SER A 267 -0.65 29.61 14.48
N ILE A 268 0.27 28.77 13.98
CA ILE A 268 0.25 27.31 14.20
C ILE A 268 0.64 27.01 15.65
N PHE A 269 1.73 27.63 16.11
CA PHE A 269 2.21 27.53 17.49
C PHE A 269 1.87 28.82 18.28
N VAL A 270 2.42 28.94 19.49
CA VAL A 270 2.17 30.07 20.39
C VAL A 270 2.56 31.42 19.76
N THR A 271 3.66 31.46 19.01
CA THR A 271 4.17 32.70 18.41
C THR A 271 3.51 33.02 17.07
N LYS A 272 3.28 34.30 16.79
CA LYS A 272 2.73 34.79 15.52
C LYS A 272 3.56 34.40 14.29
N ASN A 273 4.89 34.36 14.41
CA ASN A 273 5.82 33.98 13.33
C ASN A 273 5.98 32.45 13.15
N SER A 274 5.15 31.66 13.82
CA SER A 274 5.21 30.20 13.73
C SER A 274 5.10 29.61 12.32
N PRO A 275 4.33 30.18 11.36
CA PRO A 275 4.30 29.66 9.99
C PRO A 275 5.65 29.69 9.27
N ASP A 276 6.41 30.79 9.41
CA ASP A 276 7.70 30.96 8.73
C ASP A 276 8.76 30.00 9.30
N TRP A 277 8.75 29.82 10.61
CA TRP A 277 9.64 28.85 11.28
C TRP A 277 9.31 27.42 10.89
N LEU A 278 8.01 27.09 10.81
CA LEU A 278 7.56 25.79 10.36
C LEU A 278 8.02 25.54 8.91
N MET A 279 7.84 26.53 8.03
CA MET A 279 8.27 26.44 6.63
C MET A 279 9.77 26.18 6.51
N PHE A 280 10.61 26.89 7.28
CA PHE A 280 12.06 26.66 7.29
C PHE A 280 12.41 25.21 7.70
N ILE A 281 11.82 24.72 8.80
CA ILE A 281 12.06 23.35 9.30
C ILE A 281 11.57 22.31 8.29
N CYS A 282 10.38 22.51 7.73
CA CYS A 282 9.78 21.60 6.75
C CYS A 282 10.62 21.50 5.48
N THR A 283 11.12 22.61 4.93
CA THR A 283 12.01 22.61 3.77
C THR A 283 13.31 21.86 4.05
N PHE A 284 13.94 22.11 5.21
CA PHE A 284 15.14 21.39 5.61
C PHE A 284 14.90 19.87 5.70
N LEU A 285 13.82 19.46 6.36
CA LEU A 285 13.47 18.05 6.50
C LEU A 285 13.07 17.42 5.16
N ALA A 286 12.39 18.14 4.26
CA ALA A 286 12.05 17.63 2.94
C ALA A 286 13.30 17.29 2.11
N ILE A 287 14.31 18.17 2.14
CA ILE A 287 15.63 17.92 1.51
C ILE A 287 16.32 16.71 2.14
N PHE A 288 16.28 16.60 3.46
CA PHE A 288 16.86 15.45 4.17
C PHE A 288 16.18 14.13 3.79
N MET A 289 14.85 14.13 3.66
CA MET A 289 14.07 12.93 3.35
C MET A 289 14.13 12.49 1.89
N VAL A 290 14.15 13.44 0.94
CA VAL A 290 14.12 13.11 -0.50
C VAL A 290 15.33 12.28 -0.93
N ALA A 291 16.49 12.49 -0.31
CA ALA A 291 17.70 11.71 -0.58
C ALA A 291 17.52 10.22 -0.22
N LEU A 292 16.87 9.92 0.91
CA LEU A 292 16.56 8.53 1.30
C LEU A 292 15.54 7.90 0.34
N GLY A 293 14.53 8.67 -0.08
CA GLY A 293 13.57 8.24 -1.10
C GLY A 293 14.24 7.91 -2.43
N ALA A 294 15.14 8.78 -2.90
CA ALA A 294 15.92 8.59 -4.13
C ALA A 294 16.85 7.37 -4.04
N PHE A 295 17.52 7.16 -2.89
CA PHE A 295 18.33 5.96 -2.67
C PHE A 295 17.51 4.68 -2.81
N ASN A 296 16.37 4.61 -2.11
CA ASN A 296 15.46 3.46 -2.20
C ASN A 296 14.91 3.26 -3.62
N PHE A 297 14.65 4.35 -4.34
CA PHE A 297 14.18 4.31 -5.73
C PHE A 297 15.24 3.68 -6.64
N ILE A 298 16.48 4.15 -6.56
CA ILE A 298 17.59 3.62 -7.36
C ILE A 298 17.81 2.13 -7.04
N LEU A 299 17.82 1.76 -5.76
CA LEU A 299 17.97 0.37 -5.33
C LEU A 299 16.84 -0.52 -5.87
N ALA A 300 15.58 -0.08 -5.76
CA ALA A 300 14.42 -0.80 -6.29
C ALA A 300 14.46 -0.91 -7.82
N LEU A 301 14.81 0.18 -8.52
CA LEU A 301 14.94 0.22 -9.96
C LEU A 301 16.00 -0.77 -10.46
N VAL A 302 17.21 -0.73 -9.88
CA VAL A 302 18.28 -1.67 -10.21
C VAL A 302 17.86 -3.11 -9.93
N SER A 303 17.16 -3.35 -8.81
CA SER A 303 16.67 -4.68 -8.45
C SER A 303 15.66 -5.22 -9.46
N VAL A 304 14.74 -4.37 -9.92
CA VAL A 304 13.75 -4.71 -10.95
C VAL A 304 14.42 -4.95 -12.30
N VAL A 305 15.32 -4.07 -12.75
CA VAL A 305 16.09 -4.26 -13.99
C VAL A 305 16.90 -5.56 -13.95
N ALA A 306 17.59 -5.83 -12.84
CA ALA A 306 18.29 -7.10 -12.63
C ALA A 306 17.34 -8.31 -12.63
N GLY A 307 16.08 -8.11 -12.23
CA GLY A 307 15.02 -9.13 -12.29
C GLY A 307 14.62 -9.45 -13.72
N PHE A 308 14.46 -8.41 -14.55
CA PHE A 308 14.23 -8.54 -16.00
C PHE A 308 15.41 -9.19 -16.73
N CYS A 309 16.64 -8.96 -16.28
CA CYS A 309 17.83 -9.60 -16.84
C CYS A 309 18.04 -11.05 -16.36
N SER A 310 17.41 -11.45 -15.25
CA SER A 310 17.56 -12.79 -14.65
C SER A 310 16.90 -13.89 -15.51
N PRO A 311 17.38 -15.16 -15.45
CA PRO A 311 16.75 -16.27 -16.16
C PRO A 311 15.37 -16.71 -15.62
N GLY A 312 14.89 -16.12 -14.52
CA GLY A 312 13.60 -16.47 -13.92
C GLY A 312 12.37 -16.08 -14.76
N LYS A 313 11.27 -16.80 -14.56
CA LYS A 313 9.96 -16.47 -15.16
C LYS A 313 9.38 -15.22 -14.48
N LEU A 314 8.95 -14.25 -15.26
CA LEU A 314 8.28 -13.05 -14.78
C LEU A 314 6.77 -13.21 -14.95
N LYS A 315 6.06 -13.06 -13.83
CA LYS A 315 4.59 -13.06 -13.82
C LYS A 315 4.13 -11.75 -13.24
N PHE A 316 3.14 -11.16 -13.89
CA PHE A 316 2.48 -9.97 -13.40
C PHE A 316 1.76 -10.30 -12.09
N LYS A 317 1.92 -9.42 -11.10
CA LYS A 317 1.15 -9.46 -9.85
C LYS A 317 0.45 -8.12 -9.69
N ILE A 318 -0.78 -8.13 -9.19
CA ILE A 318 -1.56 -6.90 -8.97
C ILE A 318 -0.84 -5.96 -7.98
N SER A 319 -0.10 -6.52 -7.03
CA SER A 319 0.76 -5.75 -6.11
C SER A 319 1.76 -4.82 -6.79
N TRP A 320 2.08 -5.02 -8.09
CA TRP A 320 2.92 -4.11 -8.85
C TRP A 320 2.34 -2.69 -8.92
N PHE A 321 1.02 -2.52 -8.86
CA PHE A 321 0.41 -1.18 -8.80
C PHE A 321 0.86 -0.34 -7.60
N ALA A 322 1.31 -0.98 -6.50
CA ALA A 322 1.85 -0.25 -5.35
C ALA A 322 3.07 0.62 -5.72
N MET A 323 3.81 0.27 -6.78
CA MET A 323 4.94 1.06 -7.26
C MET A 323 4.52 2.43 -7.81
N ILE A 324 3.30 2.55 -8.36
CA ILE A 324 2.80 3.82 -8.91
C ILE A 324 2.62 4.82 -7.78
N PHE A 325 1.90 4.41 -6.73
CA PHE A 325 1.69 5.24 -5.55
C PHE A 325 3.03 5.56 -4.88
N ALA A 326 3.89 4.56 -4.70
CA ALA A 326 5.15 4.74 -4.01
C ALA A 326 6.06 5.78 -4.66
N ASN A 327 6.21 5.70 -5.98
CA ASN A 327 7.00 6.66 -6.75
C ASN A 327 6.28 7.99 -6.93
N GLY A 328 4.95 8.01 -6.88
CA GLY A 328 4.17 9.24 -6.91
C GLY A 328 4.55 10.19 -5.78
N GLY A 329 4.77 9.68 -4.56
CA GLY A 329 5.31 10.47 -3.46
C GLY A 329 6.67 11.12 -3.77
N LEU A 330 7.58 10.38 -4.42
CA LEU A 330 8.90 10.89 -4.81
C LEU A 330 8.80 11.97 -5.89
N VAL A 331 7.93 11.79 -6.87
CA VAL A 331 7.68 12.80 -7.91
C VAL A 331 7.13 14.09 -7.29
N MET A 332 6.11 13.98 -6.45
CA MET A 332 5.45 15.14 -5.84
C MET A 332 6.39 15.91 -4.93
N VAL A 333 7.19 15.25 -4.10
CA VAL A 333 8.17 15.97 -3.24
C VAL A 333 9.22 16.71 -4.08
N ILE A 334 9.65 16.15 -5.22
CA ILE A 334 10.58 16.85 -6.13
C ILE A 334 9.93 18.10 -6.73
N GLN A 335 8.66 18.01 -7.13
CA GLN A 335 7.90 19.15 -7.68
C GLN A 335 7.73 20.27 -6.65
N GLU A 336 7.33 19.93 -5.43
CA GLU A 336 7.15 20.92 -4.37
C GLU A 336 8.47 21.50 -3.88
N LEU A 337 9.55 20.69 -3.87
CA LEU A 337 10.88 21.18 -3.53
C LEU A 337 11.43 22.17 -4.56
N GLY A 338 11.07 22.01 -5.84
CA GLY A 338 11.34 23.00 -6.88
C GLY A 338 10.79 24.37 -6.54
N LYS A 339 9.55 24.43 -6.03
CA LYS A 339 8.93 25.67 -5.55
C LYS A 339 9.58 26.20 -4.27
N ALA A 340 9.95 25.32 -3.34
CA ALA A 340 10.51 25.73 -2.05
C ALA A 340 11.92 26.30 -2.14
N VAL A 341 12.73 25.81 -3.09
CA VAL A 341 14.13 26.21 -3.30
C VAL A 341 14.30 27.14 -4.52
N ASP A 342 13.20 27.49 -5.19
CA ASP A 342 13.18 28.31 -6.41
C ASP A 342 14.10 27.74 -7.52
N SER A 343 13.97 26.43 -7.79
CA SER A 343 14.84 25.70 -8.71
C SER A 343 14.09 25.14 -9.90
N ARG A 344 14.25 25.82 -11.05
CA ARG A 344 13.69 25.37 -12.34
C ARG A 344 14.16 23.96 -12.75
N ALA A 345 15.35 23.54 -12.32
CA ALA A 345 15.86 22.20 -12.61
C ALA A 345 15.02 21.10 -11.92
N LEU A 346 14.61 21.34 -10.67
CA LEU A 346 13.75 20.42 -9.92
C LEU A 346 12.33 20.41 -10.50
N ASP A 347 11.81 21.55 -10.94
CA ASP A 347 10.49 21.62 -11.59
C ASP A 347 10.43 20.77 -12.87
N VAL A 348 11.44 20.91 -13.74
CA VAL A 348 11.56 20.12 -14.97
C VAL A 348 11.73 18.63 -14.65
N LEU A 349 12.59 18.30 -13.67
CA LEU A 349 12.81 16.91 -13.24
C LEU A 349 11.51 16.28 -12.74
N GLY A 350 10.81 16.94 -11.82
CA GLY A 350 9.53 16.48 -11.29
C GLY A 350 8.50 16.28 -12.39
N GLN A 351 8.44 17.19 -13.37
CA GLN A 351 7.52 17.06 -14.50
C GLN A 351 7.85 15.86 -15.43
N VAL A 352 9.13 15.66 -15.75
CA VAL A 352 9.58 14.51 -16.55
C VAL A 352 9.29 13.19 -15.83
N CYS A 353 9.65 13.10 -14.54
CA CYS A 353 9.37 11.91 -13.74
C CYS A 353 7.87 11.62 -13.60
N GLY A 354 7.03 12.67 -13.48
CA GLY A 354 5.57 12.57 -13.52
C GLY A 354 5.03 12.00 -14.84
N GLY A 355 5.61 12.41 -15.97
CA GLY A 355 5.27 11.85 -17.28
C GLY A 355 5.63 10.36 -17.36
N ILE A 356 6.84 9.99 -16.92
CA ILE A 356 7.31 8.59 -16.93
C ILE A 356 6.41 7.69 -16.07
N ILE A 357 6.11 8.08 -14.84
CA ILE A 357 5.26 7.26 -13.95
C ILE A 357 3.83 7.12 -14.50
N SER A 358 3.32 8.14 -15.19
CA SER A 358 2.02 8.08 -15.88
C SER A 358 2.03 7.06 -17.02
N VAL A 359 3.12 6.97 -17.80
CA VAL A 359 3.29 5.93 -18.83
C VAL A 359 3.35 4.54 -18.19
N VAL A 360 4.11 4.37 -17.11
CA VAL A 360 4.17 3.10 -16.38
C VAL A 360 2.79 2.70 -15.85
N TRP A 361 2.01 3.65 -15.33
CA TRP A 361 0.63 3.42 -14.89
C TRP A 361 -0.26 2.88 -16.01
N VAL A 362 -0.21 3.47 -17.22
CA VAL A 362 -0.94 2.96 -18.39
C VAL A 362 -0.50 1.54 -18.74
N ILE A 363 0.81 1.25 -18.73
CA ILE A 363 1.33 -0.10 -18.98
C ILE A 363 0.78 -1.11 -17.97
N LEU A 364 0.74 -0.76 -16.68
CA LEU A 364 0.20 -1.66 -15.65
C LEU A 364 -1.31 -1.90 -15.83
N ILE A 365 -2.08 -0.90 -16.26
CA ILE A 365 -3.50 -1.10 -16.61
C ILE A 365 -3.64 -2.11 -17.75
N LEU A 366 -2.85 -1.97 -18.82
CA LEU A 366 -2.89 -2.90 -19.95
C LEU A 366 -2.50 -4.32 -19.53
N LEU A 367 -1.47 -4.46 -18.68
CA LEU A 367 -1.06 -5.76 -18.12
C LEU A 367 -2.14 -6.36 -17.23
N ALA A 368 -2.85 -5.55 -16.44
CA ALA A 368 -3.96 -6.02 -15.61
C ALA A 368 -5.13 -6.54 -16.45
N ILE A 369 -5.52 -5.80 -17.50
CA ILE A 369 -6.57 -6.24 -18.45
C ILE A 369 -6.16 -7.56 -19.10
N ARG A 370 -4.89 -7.67 -19.55
CA ARG A 370 -4.34 -8.91 -20.09
C ARG A 370 -4.37 -10.05 -19.07
N ALA A 371 -3.95 -9.81 -17.83
CA ALA A 371 -3.93 -10.83 -16.78
C ALA A 371 -5.35 -11.36 -16.48
N ILE A 372 -6.36 -10.48 -16.46
CA ILE A 372 -7.77 -10.87 -16.32
C ILE A 372 -8.22 -11.74 -17.50
N TYR A 373 -7.82 -11.38 -18.72
CA TYR A 373 -8.18 -12.09 -19.94
C TYR A 373 -7.53 -13.48 -20.04
N VAL A 374 -6.25 -13.57 -19.67
CA VAL A 374 -5.43 -14.79 -19.70
C VAL A 374 -5.71 -15.70 -18.48
N GLN A 375 -6.47 -15.20 -17.49
CA GLN A 375 -6.86 -15.94 -16.27
C GLN A 375 -5.67 -16.19 -15.32
N GLU A 376 -4.73 -15.25 -15.28
CA GLU A 376 -3.60 -15.27 -14.34
C GLU A 376 -3.95 -14.65 -12.98
N VAL A 377 -5.05 -13.89 -12.93
CA VAL A 377 -5.59 -13.24 -11.72
C VAL A 377 -7.10 -13.46 -11.61
N LEU A 378 -7.64 -13.36 -10.40
CA LEU A 378 -9.00 -13.75 -10.02
C LEU A 378 -9.24 -15.25 -10.20
N TYR A 379 -8.27 -16.07 -9.79
CA TYR A 379 -8.27 -17.53 -9.95
C TYR A 379 -7.73 -18.25 -8.71
N PRO A 380 -8.23 -19.46 -8.41
CA PRO A 380 -7.74 -20.25 -7.28
C PRO A 380 -6.22 -20.47 -7.36
N GLY A 381 -5.50 -20.19 -6.27
CA GLY A 381 -4.06 -20.47 -6.20
C GLY A 381 -3.17 -19.41 -6.86
N LYS A 382 -3.71 -18.27 -7.28
CA LYS A 382 -2.96 -17.26 -8.07
C LYS A 382 -2.75 -15.93 -7.36
N ASP A 383 -3.70 -15.49 -6.54
CA ASP A 383 -3.69 -14.19 -5.90
C ASP A 383 -3.25 -14.28 -4.43
N GLU A 384 -3.38 -13.19 -3.67
CA GLU A 384 -2.94 -13.09 -2.27
C GLU A 384 -3.80 -13.90 -1.29
N ASP A 385 -4.93 -14.47 -1.74
CA ASP A 385 -5.84 -15.28 -0.93
C ASP A 385 -5.35 -16.71 -0.72
N VAL A 386 -4.21 -17.08 -1.30
CA VAL A 386 -3.54 -18.35 -1.05
C VAL A 386 -2.95 -18.34 0.35
N ASN A 387 -3.26 -19.36 1.16
CA ASN A 387 -2.57 -19.58 2.43
C ASN A 387 -1.14 -20.01 2.12
N ILE A 388 -0.21 -19.06 2.03
CA ILE A 388 1.22 -19.38 1.88
C ILE A 388 1.74 -19.77 3.27
N LEU A 389 1.49 -21.00 3.68
CA LEU A 389 2.50 -21.69 4.46
C LEU A 389 3.54 -22.16 3.42
N PRO A 390 4.83 -21.80 3.57
CA PRO A 390 5.89 -22.33 2.71
C PRO A 390 5.75 -23.87 2.59
N PRO A 391 6.07 -24.48 1.44
CA PRO A 391 5.99 -25.94 1.28
C PRO A 391 6.71 -26.70 2.39
N ASP A 392 7.75 -26.11 2.96
CA ASP A 392 8.54 -26.65 4.06
C ASP A 392 7.80 -26.60 5.41
N VAL A 393 6.94 -25.59 5.58
CA VAL A 393 6.06 -25.44 6.75
C VAL A 393 4.83 -26.34 6.62
N LEU A 394 4.28 -26.50 5.42
CA LEU A 394 3.26 -27.52 5.14
C LEU A 394 3.82 -28.93 5.41
N LYS A 395 5.05 -29.22 4.99
CA LYS A 395 5.74 -30.48 5.32
C LYS A 395 6.01 -30.65 6.82
N TYR A 396 6.26 -29.57 7.55
CA TYR A 396 6.42 -29.59 9.01
C TYR A 396 5.09 -29.93 9.72
N PHE A 397 3.98 -29.33 9.27
CA PHE A 397 2.65 -29.63 9.81
C PHE A 397 2.13 -31.00 9.36
N GLU A 398 2.36 -31.44 8.11
CA GLU A 398 2.12 -32.83 7.67
C GLU A 398 2.93 -33.83 8.50
N LYS A 399 4.20 -33.51 8.80
CA LYS A 399 5.01 -34.34 9.70
C LYS A 399 4.43 -34.38 11.10
N LEU A 400 3.96 -33.26 11.65
CA LEU A 400 3.33 -33.23 12.97
C LEU A 400 2.00 -34.01 13.02
N GLU A 401 1.21 -34.00 11.95
CA GLU A 401 0.01 -34.83 11.82
C GLU A 401 0.35 -36.33 11.70
N LEU A 402 1.44 -36.67 11.00
CA LEU A 402 1.95 -38.06 10.91
C LEU A 402 2.55 -38.54 12.25
N PHE A 403 3.31 -37.71 12.96
CA PHE A 403 3.86 -38.04 14.28
C PHE A 403 2.80 -38.03 15.40
N GLY A 404 1.69 -37.31 15.21
CA GLY A 404 0.51 -37.37 16.08
C GLY A 404 -0.34 -38.64 15.86
N GLY A 405 -0.24 -39.27 14.68
CA GLY A 405 -0.91 -40.54 14.35
C GLY A 405 -0.16 -41.79 14.81
N ASP A 406 1.17 -41.74 14.86
CA ASP A 406 2.00 -42.94 15.11
C ASP A 406 2.39 -43.18 16.58
N ASN A 407 1.94 -42.35 17.52
CA ASN A 407 2.12 -42.60 18.96
C ASN A 407 0.90 -43.22 19.65
N ALA A 408 -0.06 -43.76 18.88
CA ALA A 408 -1.15 -44.59 19.41
C ALA A 408 -0.94 -46.07 19.03
N GLY A 409 0.20 -46.64 19.43
CA GLY A 409 0.50 -48.05 19.24
C GLY A 409 1.32 -48.64 20.39
N GLY A 410 0.63 -49.05 21.46
CA GLY A 410 1.23 -49.95 22.46
C GLY A 410 0.63 -49.91 23.87
N SER A 411 -0.49 -50.60 24.09
CA SER A 411 -0.66 -51.60 25.17
C SER A 411 -2.13 -52.05 25.31
N ASP A 412 -2.29 -53.37 25.47
CA ASP A 412 -3.53 -54.12 25.68
C ASP A 412 -4.39 -53.62 26.87
N ASN A 413 -5.72 -53.53 26.66
CA ASN A 413 -6.70 -54.39 27.34
C ASN A 413 -8.17 -54.04 27.00
N GLY A 414 -8.92 -55.06 26.56
CA GLY A 414 -10.24 -55.42 27.14
C GLY A 414 -11.44 -54.46 27.09
N SER A 415 -12.36 -54.79 26.18
CA SER A 415 -13.84 -54.77 26.33
C SER A 415 -14.68 -53.57 25.86
N SER A 416 -15.62 -53.93 24.99
CA SER A 416 -17.03 -53.50 24.90
C SER A 416 -17.42 -52.05 24.54
N LYS A 417 -17.97 -51.96 23.32
CA LYS A 417 -19.18 -51.24 22.88
C LYS A 417 -19.37 -49.74 23.14
N ASP A 418 -19.82 -49.13 22.05
CA ASP A 418 -20.83 -48.08 21.89
C ASP A 418 -20.34 -46.67 21.54
N GLY A 419 -20.99 -46.12 20.51
CA GLY A 419 -20.54 -44.92 19.81
C GLY A 419 -20.93 -43.60 20.50
N ARG A 420 -20.26 -42.52 20.06
CA ARG A 420 -20.86 -41.24 19.67
C ARG A 420 -19.77 -40.21 19.37
N ILE A 421 -20.01 -39.48 18.29
CA ILE A 421 -19.37 -38.21 17.91
C ILE A 421 -19.83 -37.15 18.90
N VAL A 422 -18.92 -36.39 19.53
CA VAL A 422 -19.15 -34.99 19.94
C VAL A 422 -17.83 -34.21 19.92
N HIS A 423 -17.89 -33.02 19.33
CA HIS A 423 -16.88 -31.98 19.28
C HIS A 423 -16.51 -31.41 20.66
N ASP A 424 -15.34 -30.75 20.67
CA ASP A 424 -14.99 -29.51 21.37
C ASP A 424 -14.10 -29.52 22.62
N GLU A 425 -13.21 -28.51 22.55
CA GLU A 425 -12.44 -27.84 23.60
C GLU A 425 -11.26 -28.57 24.26
N MET A 426 -10.04 -28.03 24.05
CA MET A 426 -9.06 -27.77 25.13
C MET A 426 -8.00 -26.78 24.65
N TYR A 427 -8.04 -25.53 25.11
CA TYR A 427 -7.45 -25.00 26.34
C TYR A 427 -5.99 -24.53 26.21
N VAL A 428 -5.89 -23.22 26.32
CA VAL A 428 -4.70 -22.41 26.59
C VAL A 428 -4.00 -22.90 27.86
N LYS A 429 -2.67 -23.11 27.80
CA LYS A 429 -1.83 -23.19 29.00
C LYS A 429 -0.61 -22.28 28.90
N LYS A 430 -0.58 -21.31 29.82
CA LYS A 430 0.51 -20.38 30.14
C LYS A 430 1.82 -21.12 30.38
N ILE A 431 2.93 -20.57 29.88
CA ILE A 431 4.28 -20.97 30.28
C ILE A 431 4.82 -19.93 31.28
N ASN A 432 5.13 -20.40 32.49
CA ASN A 432 5.82 -19.66 33.54
C ASN A 432 7.33 -19.63 33.27
N HIS A 433 7.94 -18.49 33.60
CA HIS A 433 9.37 -18.32 33.84
C HIS A 433 9.85 -19.20 35.02
N THR A 434 10.94 -19.95 34.83
CA THR A 434 12.14 -19.97 35.70
C THR A 434 13.24 -20.90 35.18
N GLN A 435 14.41 -20.30 34.91
CA GLN A 435 15.79 -20.63 35.32
C GLN A 435 16.55 -21.91 34.90
N ASN A 436 17.87 -21.68 34.76
CA ASN A 436 19.07 -22.52 34.63
C ASN A 436 19.50 -22.75 33.17
N LEU A 437 20.65 -22.28 32.67
CA LEU A 437 21.95 -21.89 33.24
C LEU A 437 22.54 -20.70 32.47
#